data_AF-A0A2P8QYP6-F1
#
_entry.id   AF-A0A2P8QYP6-F1
#
_cell.length_a   1.000
_cell.length_b   1.000
_cell.length_c   1.000
_cell.angle_alpha   90.00
_cell.angle_beta   90.00
_cell.angle_gamma   90.00
#
_symmetry.space_group_name_H-M   'P 1'
#
loop_
_entity.id
_entity.type
_entity.pdbx_description
1 polymer ?
#
loop_
_entity_poly.entity_id
_entity_poly.type
_entity_poly.pdbx_seq_one_letter_code
_entity_poly.pdbx_strand_id
1 'polypeptide(L)'
;MMSKEFFTHTNLTFVPNSFCNFGCKYCYLGKLTENKDKNGDVISSLKKILEKITDDGVLVSSLNLHGAEVTTLPREILEGIFQTYQDYTQKYKVQLKSLNKHGENGIGIKTNLYNFDKLRDLFLKYNVFVSGSFDLPFTHHEKFRVLKNGKSTLDRVRENVLLLSKYPKNLQQISCTIGKFALLHFDEFCDDLEWLDEQGFDMVGKFYIMFIYDSANSHFKTGLSDDEMVLFYEKLLKRFKGTKFEDGIYYNWFKEFTHGYCSHQINCGATNHLYQKSGDVYPCHRSQPDGRLKYGNIFEKGFLEITKSGIEKMKNYEASNKAIHSDCMECDYFHICNMGCPVERMDRKSSKSYTCKLQLALYKAQPKRFKADKVASIRARDAYINQMQPNVYLDEKVARPMRFNPEMIEVKNSLNAIIQRDEKLKTLYKNGAIKLRINDNELIPLFSTTKLRKQLNINLFKSDKLEILVEYEYMGLNDSDENSLFIMFLNNTSVVYGDEQRVKMSHIGEYIVHKSKGVKEDGHYVFNINEFFLKTSNKFLNEEFANLVCFTTTNARAVHYKKQSLNAFYHLEAINLPFHEFRFNYKE
;
A
#
# COMPACT_ATOMS: atom_id res chain seq x y z
N MET A 1 -33.16 -19.15 -16.25
CA MET A 1 -32.05 -19.02 -15.28
C MET A 1 -30.88 -18.39 -16.01
N MET A 2 -30.53 -17.13 -15.70
CA MET A 2 -29.27 -16.56 -16.20
C MET A 2 -28.13 -17.43 -15.63
N SER A 3 -27.21 -17.87 -16.49
CA SER A 3 -26.02 -18.59 -16.05
C SER A 3 -25.28 -17.72 -15.03
N LYS A 4 -25.14 -18.20 -13.80
CA LYS A 4 -24.40 -17.49 -12.74
C LYS A 4 -22.97 -17.26 -13.25
N GLU A 5 -22.58 -16.00 -13.44
CA GLU A 5 -21.24 -15.64 -13.91
C GLU A 5 -20.26 -15.68 -12.75
N PHE A 6 -19.13 -16.38 -12.92
CA PHE A 6 -18.06 -16.44 -11.94
C PHE A 6 -16.89 -15.59 -12.44
N PHE A 7 -16.48 -14.61 -11.64
CA PHE A 7 -15.49 -13.61 -12.07
C PHE A 7 -14.10 -13.80 -11.43
N THR A 8 -14.00 -14.58 -10.35
CA THR A 8 -12.73 -14.83 -9.65
C THR A 8 -12.76 -16.11 -8.82
N HIS A 9 -11.61 -16.47 -8.24
CA HIS A 9 -11.46 -17.58 -7.31
C HIS A 9 -10.72 -17.17 -6.03
N THR A 10 -10.83 -18.00 -4.99
CA THR A 10 -10.18 -17.79 -3.69
C THR A 10 -9.71 -19.12 -3.07
N ASN A 11 -8.79 -19.04 -2.11
CA ASN A 11 -8.35 -20.17 -1.30
C ASN A 11 -9.13 -20.18 0.02
N LEU A 12 -9.71 -21.33 0.38
CA LEU A 12 -10.47 -21.48 1.62
C LEU A 12 -9.57 -22.03 2.72
N THR A 13 -9.26 -21.22 3.73
CA THR A 13 -8.68 -21.73 4.98
C THR A 13 -9.81 -22.08 5.95
N PHE A 14 -10.03 -23.36 6.22
CA PHE A 14 -11.13 -23.83 7.05
C PHE A 14 -10.64 -24.41 8.37
N VAL A 15 -11.30 -24.01 9.46
CA VAL A 15 -11.06 -24.48 10.84
C VAL A 15 -12.26 -25.30 11.30
N PRO A 16 -12.20 -26.64 11.15
CA PRO A 16 -13.30 -27.53 11.53
C PRO A 16 -13.36 -27.79 13.04
N ASN A 17 -12.28 -27.54 13.79
CA ASN A 17 -12.25 -27.67 15.24
C ASN A 17 -11.22 -26.72 15.88
N SER A 18 -11.45 -26.39 17.16
CA SER A 18 -10.53 -25.58 17.96
C SER A 18 -9.62 -26.44 18.86
N PHE A 19 -9.93 -27.71 19.07
CA PHE A 19 -9.19 -28.61 19.98
C PHE A 19 -7.81 -29.01 19.44
N CYS A 20 -6.82 -29.15 20.33
CA CYS A 20 -5.52 -29.77 20.05
C CYS A 20 -5.17 -30.81 21.12
N ASN A 21 -4.62 -31.94 20.70
CA ASN A 21 -4.03 -32.94 21.61
C ASN A 21 -2.71 -32.47 22.26
N PHE A 22 -2.04 -31.45 21.69
CA PHE A 22 -0.78 -30.91 22.22
C PHE A 22 -1.02 -29.72 23.16
N GLY A 23 -0.13 -29.58 24.13
CA GLY A 23 0.05 -28.42 25.00
C GLY A 23 1.34 -27.66 24.66
N CYS A 24 1.58 -27.35 23.38
CA CYS A 24 2.81 -26.67 22.97
C CYS A 24 3.03 -25.37 23.75
N LYS A 25 4.22 -25.20 24.32
CA LYS A 25 4.52 -24.10 25.25
C LYS A 25 4.51 -22.72 24.58
N TYR A 26 4.87 -22.64 23.30
CA TYR A 26 4.89 -21.39 22.52
C TYR A 26 3.61 -21.16 21.68
N CYS A 27 2.57 -22.00 21.83
CA CYS A 27 1.39 -21.94 20.95
C CYS A 27 0.67 -20.59 21.05
N TYR A 28 0.54 -19.89 19.92
CA TYR A 28 -0.19 -18.61 19.85
C TYR A 28 -1.71 -18.76 19.99
N LEU A 29 -2.26 -19.98 19.87
CA LEU A 29 -3.70 -20.23 20.10
C LEU A 29 -4.04 -20.34 21.59
N GLY A 30 -3.06 -20.58 22.46
CA GLY A 30 -3.24 -20.65 23.91
C GLY A 30 -4.41 -21.56 24.33
N LYS A 31 -5.30 -21.01 25.18
CA LYS A 31 -6.45 -21.72 25.75
C LYS A 31 -7.50 -22.14 24.72
N LEU A 32 -7.55 -21.54 23.53
CA LEU A 32 -8.50 -21.98 22.48
C LEU A 32 -8.34 -23.46 22.14
N THR A 33 -7.12 -23.98 22.32
CA THR A 33 -6.78 -25.38 22.04
C THR A 33 -7.43 -26.39 22.99
N GLU A 34 -8.09 -25.94 24.05
CA GLU A 34 -8.82 -26.77 25.01
C GLU A 34 -10.28 -26.99 24.60
N ASN A 35 -10.80 -26.19 23.66
CA ASN A 35 -12.19 -26.20 23.25
C ASN A 35 -12.54 -27.44 22.42
N LYS A 36 -13.31 -28.36 23.01
CA LYS A 36 -13.83 -29.56 22.33
C LYS A 36 -15.20 -29.27 21.73
N ASP A 37 -15.19 -28.84 20.48
CA ASP A 37 -16.41 -28.60 19.73
C ASP A 37 -17.12 -29.92 19.35
N LYS A 38 -18.45 -29.88 19.20
CA LYS A 38 -19.19 -31.00 18.61
C LYS A 38 -18.84 -31.12 17.12
N ASN A 39 -18.70 -32.34 16.60
CA ASN A 39 -18.25 -32.57 15.21
C ASN A 39 -19.40 -32.73 14.19
N GLY A 40 -20.65 -32.88 14.64
CA GLY A 40 -21.78 -33.28 13.77
C GLY A 40 -22.19 -32.24 12.72
N ASP A 41 -21.78 -30.98 12.90
CA ASP A 41 -22.08 -29.85 12.02
C ASP A 41 -20.94 -29.50 11.06
N VAL A 42 -19.79 -30.17 11.13
CA VAL A 42 -18.59 -29.79 10.38
C VAL A 42 -18.83 -29.84 8.86
N ILE A 43 -19.45 -30.91 8.38
CA ILE A 43 -19.72 -31.11 6.95
C ILE A 43 -20.77 -30.14 6.43
N SER A 44 -21.88 -29.96 7.16
CA SER A 44 -22.94 -29.03 6.78
C SER A 44 -22.44 -27.58 6.80
N SER A 45 -21.56 -27.24 7.75
CA SER A 45 -20.91 -25.93 7.82
C SER A 45 -20.01 -25.68 6.61
N LEU A 46 -19.15 -26.64 6.24
CA LEU A 46 -18.30 -26.52 5.06
C LEU A 46 -19.13 -26.32 3.78
N LYS A 47 -20.17 -27.13 3.58
CA LYS A 47 -21.08 -26.98 2.43
C LYS A 47 -21.68 -25.58 2.36
N LYS A 48 -22.19 -25.09 3.49
CA LYS A 48 -22.78 -23.75 3.58
C LYS A 48 -21.77 -22.63 3.31
N ILE A 49 -20.52 -22.76 3.77
CA ILE A 49 -19.44 -21.80 3.46
C ILE A 49 -19.17 -21.78 1.95
N LEU A 50 -18.99 -22.96 1.33
CA LEU A 50 -18.76 -23.09 -0.11
C LEU A 50 -19.90 -22.48 -0.92
N GLU A 51 -21.15 -22.75 -0.53
CA GLU A 51 -22.36 -22.18 -1.14
C GLU A 51 -22.35 -20.65 -1.04
N LYS A 52 -22.12 -20.08 0.15
CA LYS A 52 -22.10 -18.63 0.36
C LYS A 52 -21.02 -17.91 -0.47
N ILE A 53 -19.83 -18.50 -0.58
CA ILE A 53 -18.76 -17.94 -1.42
C ILE A 53 -19.15 -18.01 -2.91
N THR A 54 -19.71 -19.15 -3.33
CA THR A 54 -20.15 -19.39 -4.72
C THR A 54 -21.33 -18.52 -5.11
N ASP A 55 -22.21 -18.19 -4.17
CA ASP A 55 -23.36 -17.34 -4.41
C ASP A 55 -22.99 -15.90 -4.75
N ASP A 56 -21.83 -15.45 -4.25
CA ASP A 56 -21.23 -14.15 -4.56
C ASP A 56 -20.39 -14.17 -5.85
N GLY A 57 -20.47 -15.23 -6.67
CA GLY A 57 -19.75 -15.33 -7.95
C GLY A 57 -18.27 -15.66 -7.81
N VAL A 58 -17.84 -16.14 -6.64
CA VAL A 58 -16.44 -16.52 -6.33
C VAL A 58 -16.33 -18.03 -6.17
N LEU A 59 -15.33 -18.65 -6.80
CA LEU A 59 -15.09 -20.09 -6.66
C LEU A 59 -13.94 -20.40 -5.69
N VAL A 60 -14.00 -21.57 -5.04
CA VAL A 60 -12.94 -22.02 -4.12
C VAL A 60 -11.95 -22.95 -4.83
N SER A 61 -10.74 -22.46 -5.11
CA SER A 61 -9.70 -23.18 -5.87
C SER A 61 -8.87 -24.16 -5.02
N SER A 62 -8.73 -23.90 -3.72
CA SER A 62 -8.08 -24.84 -2.79
C SER A 62 -8.76 -24.84 -1.43
N LEU A 63 -8.69 -25.98 -0.73
CA LEU A 63 -9.12 -26.15 0.66
C LEU A 63 -7.91 -26.40 1.54
N ASN A 64 -7.62 -25.48 2.46
CA ASN A 64 -6.55 -25.60 3.44
C ASN A 64 -7.16 -25.80 4.83
N LEU A 65 -7.00 -27.00 5.38
CA LEU A 65 -7.42 -27.33 6.72
C LEU A 65 -6.39 -26.86 7.73
N HIS A 66 -6.86 -26.03 8.64
CA HIS A 66 -6.13 -25.53 9.79
C HIS A 66 -7.03 -25.69 11.02
N GLY A 67 -6.59 -25.28 12.21
CA GLY A 67 -7.36 -25.49 13.44
C GLY A 67 -6.61 -26.46 14.33
N ALA A 68 -6.78 -26.33 15.64
CA ALA A 68 -5.58 -26.48 16.48
C ALA A 68 -4.86 -27.83 16.29
N GLU A 69 -5.59 -28.96 16.26
CA GLU A 69 -5.14 -30.15 15.54
C GLU A 69 -6.30 -30.83 14.79
N VAL A 70 -6.31 -30.67 13.46
CA VAL A 70 -7.36 -31.20 12.57
C VAL A 70 -7.43 -32.73 12.64
N THR A 71 -6.29 -33.43 12.80
CA THR A 71 -6.24 -34.90 12.84
C THR A 71 -6.76 -35.51 14.16
N THR A 72 -7.29 -34.69 15.08
CA THR A 72 -8.07 -35.18 16.21
C THR A 72 -9.54 -35.41 15.86
N LEU A 73 -10.00 -34.97 14.69
CA LEU A 73 -11.33 -35.30 14.18
C LEU A 73 -11.43 -36.80 13.86
N PRO A 74 -12.62 -37.41 14.01
CA PRO A 74 -12.88 -38.76 13.54
C PRO A 74 -12.59 -38.91 12.04
N ARG A 75 -12.14 -40.09 11.65
CA ARG A 75 -11.76 -40.42 10.27
C ARG A 75 -12.90 -40.15 9.28
N GLU A 76 -14.12 -40.47 9.67
CA GLU A 76 -15.34 -40.32 8.87
C GLU A 76 -15.65 -38.84 8.60
N ILE A 77 -15.35 -37.96 9.56
CA ILE A 77 -15.52 -36.52 9.40
C ILE A 77 -14.46 -35.95 8.45
N LEU A 78 -13.20 -36.39 8.57
CA LEU A 78 -12.13 -35.99 7.64
C LEU A 78 -12.44 -36.43 6.22
N GLU A 79 -12.85 -37.69 6.04
CA GLU A 79 -13.28 -38.21 4.73
C GLU A 79 -14.47 -37.42 4.18
N GLY A 80 -15.47 -37.10 5.00
CA GLY A 80 -16.60 -36.26 4.61
C GLY A 80 -16.20 -34.86 4.15
N ILE A 81 -15.20 -34.24 4.80
CA ILE A 81 -14.65 -32.93 4.39
C ILE A 81 -14.01 -33.06 3.00
N PHE A 82 -13.15 -34.06 2.83
CA PHE A 82 -12.43 -34.26 1.57
C PHE A 82 -13.38 -34.58 0.41
N GLN A 83 -14.35 -35.45 0.64
CA GLN A 83 -15.37 -35.78 -0.35
C GLN A 83 -16.20 -34.56 -0.73
N THR A 84 -16.64 -33.76 0.26
CA THR A 84 -17.41 -32.53 0.01
C THR A 84 -16.66 -31.58 -0.92
N TYR A 85 -15.35 -31.42 -0.72
CA TYR A 85 -14.54 -30.54 -1.56
C TYR A 85 -14.22 -31.13 -2.94
N GLN A 86 -14.01 -32.46 -3.04
CA GLN A 86 -13.88 -33.12 -4.34
C GLN A 86 -15.17 -32.98 -5.17
N ASP A 87 -16.34 -33.16 -4.56
CA ASP A 87 -17.62 -32.98 -5.23
C ASP A 87 -17.80 -31.54 -5.72
N TYR A 88 -17.42 -30.56 -4.89
CA TYR A 88 -17.43 -29.14 -5.25
C TYR A 88 -16.53 -28.83 -6.45
N THR A 89 -15.28 -29.27 -6.41
CA THR A 89 -14.31 -29.01 -7.50
C THR A 89 -14.68 -29.74 -8.78
N GLN A 90 -15.26 -30.94 -8.69
CA GLN A 90 -15.79 -31.66 -9.84
C GLN A 90 -16.99 -30.93 -10.46
N LYS A 91 -17.90 -30.39 -9.64
CA LYS A 91 -19.05 -29.60 -10.09
C LYS A 91 -18.64 -28.33 -10.86
N TYR A 92 -17.58 -27.64 -10.41
CA TYR A 92 -17.11 -26.38 -11.00
C TYR A 92 -15.81 -26.51 -11.82
N LYS A 93 -15.50 -27.73 -12.30
CA LYS A 93 -14.22 -28.07 -12.93
C LYS A 93 -13.83 -27.14 -14.08
N VAL A 94 -14.79 -26.82 -14.97
CA VAL A 94 -14.53 -25.99 -16.17
C VAL A 94 -14.24 -24.55 -15.76
N GLN A 95 -15.02 -24.01 -14.83
CA GLN A 95 -14.91 -22.64 -14.35
C GLN A 95 -13.61 -22.44 -13.56
N LEU A 96 -13.27 -23.37 -12.66
CA LEU A 96 -12.01 -23.36 -11.93
C LEU A 96 -10.81 -23.43 -12.87
N LYS A 97 -10.85 -24.29 -13.91
CA LYS A 97 -9.79 -24.36 -14.92
C LYS A 97 -9.61 -23.04 -15.70
N SER A 98 -10.70 -22.32 -15.96
CA SER A 98 -10.67 -21.03 -16.65
C SER A 98 -10.09 -19.90 -15.79
N LEU A 99 -10.47 -19.86 -14.51
CA LEU A 99 -10.12 -18.78 -13.58
C LEU A 99 -8.73 -18.97 -12.95
N ASN A 100 -8.33 -20.20 -12.64
CA ASN A 100 -7.09 -20.52 -11.95
C ASN A 100 -6.03 -21.06 -12.93
N LYS A 101 -5.58 -20.22 -13.88
CA LYS A 101 -4.70 -20.64 -15.00
C LYS A 101 -3.29 -21.11 -14.59
N HIS A 102 -2.87 -20.82 -13.36
CA HIS A 102 -1.48 -21.00 -12.91
C HIS A 102 -1.33 -21.68 -11.53
N GLY A 103 -2.40 -22.12 -10.88
CA GLY A 103 -2.36 -22.41 -9.44
C GLY A 103 -3.04 -23.70 -8.97
N GLU A 104 -2.60 -24.16 -7.81
CA GLU A 104 -2.84 -25.45 -7.17
C GLU A 104 -4.33 -25.70 -6.84
N ASN A 105 -4.91 -26.73 -7.46
CA ASN A 105 -6.15 -27.32 -6.98
C ASN A 105 -5.80 -28.43 -5.99
N GLY A 106 -6.40 -28.42 -4.81
CA GLY A 106 -6.16 -29.51 -3.87
C GLY A 106 -6.60 -29.24 -2.45
N ILE A 107 -6.36 -30.24 -1.63
CA ILE A 107 -6.64 -30.24 -0.20
C ILE A 107 -5.30 -30.19 0.51
N GLY A 108 -5.07 -29.15 1.30
CA GLY A 108 -3.95 -29.03 2.23
C GLY A 108 -4.39 -29.29 3.66
N ILE A 109 -3.51 -29.87 4.49
CA ILE A 109 -3.72 -30.00 5.94
C ILE A 109 -2.48 -29.57 6.71
N LYS A 110 -2.66 -28.75 7.75
CA LYS A 110 -1.66 -28.47 8.77
C LYS A 110 -1.85 -29.41 9.96
N THR A 111 -0.80 -30.12 10.35
CA THR A 111 -0.85 -31.09 11.45
C THR A 111 0.43 -31.11 12.27
N ASN A 112 0.34 -31.52 13.53
CA ASN A 112 1.46 -31.87 14.41
C ASN A 112 2.03 -33.28 14.14
N LEU A 113 1.49 -33.99 13.13
CA LEU A 113 1.88 -35.33 12.67
C LEU A 113 1.63 -36.49 13.65
N TYR A 114 1.10 -36.26 14.85
CA TYR A 114 0.98 -37.29 15.88
C TYR A 114 0.11 -38.50 15.48
N ASN A 115 -0.92 -38.25 14.65
CA ASN A 115 -1.87 -39.25 14.14
C ASN A 115 -1.65 -39.59 12.65
N PHE A 116 -0.52 -39.19 12.05
CA PHE A 116 -0.31 -39.31 10.61
C PHE A 116 -0.34 -40.78 10.14
N ASP A 117 0.30 -41.70 10.87
CA ASP A 117 0.30 -43.13 10.60
C ASP A 117 -1.10 -43.74 10.41
N LYS A 118 -2.07 -43.26 11.19
CA LYS A 118 -3.47 -43.74 11.18
C LYS A 118 -4.31 -43.18 10.02
N LEU A 119 -3.85 -42.10 9.40
CA LEU A 119 -4.58 -41.32 8.41
C LEU A 119 -3.88 -41.25 7.05
N ARG A 120 -2.65 -41.75 6.95
CA ARG A 120 -1.82 -41.70 5.74
C ARG A 120 -2.55 -42.30 4.53
N ASP A 121 -3.24 -43.41 4.70
CA ASP A 121 -4.00 -44.07 3.64
C ASP A 121 -5.18 -43.21 3.14
N LEU A 122 -5.89 -42.56 4.06
CA LEU A 122 -6.95 -41.60 3.72
C LEU A 122 -6.37 -40.39 2.98
N PHE A 123 -5.23 -39.85 3.43
CA PHE A 123 -4.58 -38.71 2.78
C PHE A 123 -4.11 -39.06 1.36
N LEU A 124 -3.57 -40.26 1.14
CA LEU A 124 -3.23 -40.77 -0.20
C LEU A 124 -4.48 -40.86 -1.09
N LYS A 125 -5.58 -41.43 -0.58
CA LYS A 125 -6.84 -41.57 -1.33
C LYS A 125 -7.32 -40.22 -1.90
N TYR A 126 -7.14 -39.14 -1.15
CA TYR A 126 -7.63 -37.80 -1.52
C TYR A 126 -6.54 -36.85 -2.04
N ASN A 127 -5.30 -37.33 -2.25
CA ASN A 127 -4.14 -36.52 -2.65
C ASN A 127 -3.92 -35.30 -1.74
N VAL A 128 -4.01 -35.50 -0.43
CA VAL A 128 -3.88 -34.40 0.54
C VAL A 128 -2.42 -33.97 0.64
N PHE A 129 -2.17 -32.67 0.49
CA PHE A 129 -0.89 -32.04 0.80
C PHE A 129 -0.74 -31.89 2.32
N VAL A 130 0.29 -32.50 2.89
CA VAL A 130 0.53 -32.56 4.33
C VAL A 130 1.64 -31.60 4.74
N SER A 131 1.29 -30.57 5.51
CA SER A 131 2.25 -29.71 6.18
C SER A 131 2.38 -30.12 7.65
N GLY A 132 3.44 -30.88 7.94
CA GLY A 132 3.76 -31.36 9.27
C GLY A 132 4.51 -30.33 10.10
N SER A 133 4.29 -30.33 11.40
CA SER A 133 4.99 -29.47 12.35
C SER A 133 5.99 -30.28 13.17
N PHE A 134 7.27 -30.09 12.91
CA PHE A 134 8.35 -30.79 13.58
C PHE A 134 9.52 -29.83 13.75
N ASP A 135 10.01 -29.67 14.98
CA ASP A 135 10.98 -28.62 15.31
C ASP A 135 12.35 -29.26 15.46
N LEU A 136 13.38 -28.48 15.15
CA LEU A 136 14.78 -28.86 15.32
C LEU A 136 15.46 -27.91 16.33
N PRO A 137 16.47 -28.38 17.06
CA PRO A 137 16.84 -29.79 17.20
C PRO A 137 15.73 -30.64 17.84
N PHE A 138 15.87 -31.96 17.84
CA PHE A 138 14.90 -32.88 18.45
C PHE A 138 14.67 -32.58 19.93
N THR A 139 15.71 -32.16 20.66
CA THR A 139 15.56 -31.68 22.04
C THR A 139 14.72 -30.40 22.15
N HIS A 140 14.71 -29.52 21.14
CA HIS A 140 13.79 -28.39 21.06
C HIS A 140 12.34 -28.88 20.93
N HIS A 141 12.10 -29.82 20.01
CA HIS A 141 10.77 -30.40 19.84
C HIS A 141 10.26 -31.02 21.14
N GLU A 142 11.05 -31.90 21.75
CA GLU A 142 10.71 -32.55 23.02
C GLU A 142 10.40 -31.55 24.13
N LYS A 143 11.19 -30.47 24.22
CA LYS A 143 11.03 -29.47 25.28
C LYS A 143 9.76 -28.64 25.13
N PHE A 144 9.34 -28.32 23.91
CA PHE A 144 8.31 -27.32 23.66
C PHE A 144 7.02 -27.86 23.03
N ARG A 145 7.07 -28.98 22.29
CA ARG A 145 5.89 -29.68 21.77
C ARG A 145 5.63 -30.89 22.65
N VAL A 146 4.70 -30.71 23.58
CA VAL A 146 4.33 -31.73 24.57
C VAL A 146 2.84 -32.02 24.46
N LEU A 147 2.40 -33.16 24.97
CA LEU A 147 0.99 -33.43 25.22
C LEU A 147 0.45 -32.49 26.31
N LYS A 148 -0.88 -32.38 26.44
CA LYS A 148 -1.53 -31.57 27.49
C LYS A 148 -1.09 -31.93 28.92
N ASN A 149 -0.66 -33.18 29.14
CA ASN A 149 -0.13 -33.67 30.42
C ASN A 149 1.40 -33.48 30.58
N GLY A 150 2.06 -32.80 29.65
CA GLY A 150 3.50 -32.50 29.70
C GLY A 150 4.41 -33.60 29.15
N LYS A 151 3.89 -34.77 28.75
CA LYS A 151 4.71 -35.84 28.14
C LYS A 151 5.25 -35.42 26.78
N SER A 152 6.48 -35.84 26.48
CA SER A 152 7.15 -35.63 25.19
C SER A 152 6.33 -36.23 24.05
N THR A 153 6.34 -35.56 22.89
CA THR A 153 5.74 -36.08 21.64
C THR A 153 6.80 -36.55 20.64
N LEU A 154 8.08 -36.42 20.97
CA LEU A 154 9.19 -36.57 20.03
C LEU A 154 9.19 -37.92 19.34
N ASP A 155 9.21 -39.03 20.08
CA ASP A 155 9.33 -40.37 19.49
C ASP A 155 8.23 -40.65 18.47
N ARG A 156 6.99 -40.39 18.88
CA ARG A 156 5.81 -40.61 18.04
C ARG A 156 5.81 -39.71 16.80
N VAL A 157 6.19 -38.44 16.95
CA VAL A 157 6.22 -37.51 15.81
C VAL A 157 7.38 -37.84 14.87
N ARG A 158 8.55 -38.23 15.40
CA ARG A 158 9.71 -38.65 14.61
C ARG A 158 9.40 -39.88 13.76
N GLU A 159 8.76 -40.91 14.33
CA GLU A 159 8.27 -42.06 13.55
C GLU A 159 7.36 -41.62 12.39
N ASN A 160 6.44 -40.69 12.66
CA ASN A 160 5.54 -40.15 11.64
C ASN A 160 6.26 -39.28 10.60
N VAL A 161 7.34 -38.59 10.94
CA VAL A 161 8.20 -37.88 9.98
C VAL A 161 8.91 -38.87 9.05
N LEU A 162 9.37 -40.01 9.56
CA LEU A 162 9.94 -41.06 8.72
C LEU A 162 8.89 -41.69 7.80
N LEU A 163 7.64 -41.84 8.24
CA LEU A 163 6.54 -42.23 7.36
C LEU A 163 6.22 -41.14 6.33
N LEU A 164 6.26 -39.86 6.74
CA LEU A 164 6.05 -38.73 5.84
C LEU A 164 7.14 -38.73 4.77
N SER A 165 8.41 -38.99 5.07
CA SER A 165 9.49 -39.05 4.06
C SER A 165 9.19 -39.99 2.87
N LYS A 166 8.37 -41.02 3.08
CA LYS A 166 7.88 -42.02 2.11
C LYS A 166 6.53 -41.64 1.47
N TYR A 167 6.02 -40.45 1.72
CA TYR A 167 4.83 -39.85 1.10
C TYR A 167 5.22 -39.15 -0.21
N PRO A 168 4.30 -38.95 -1.18
CA PRO A 168 4.63 -38.28 -2.44
C PRO A 168 5.28 -36.91 -2.21
N LYS A 169 6.45 -36.68 -2.83
CA LYS A 169 7.29 -35.49 -2.58
C LYS A 169 6.59 -34.17 -2.90
N ASN A 170 5.63 -34.17 -3.83
CA ASN A 170 4.82 -33.01 -4.17
C ASN A 170 3.67 -32.75 -3.18
N LEU A 171 3.38 -33.67 -2.26
CA LEU A 171 2.27 -33.60 -1.30
C LEU A 171 2.75 -33.48 0.15
N GLN A 172 3.97 -33.04 0.40
CA GLN A 172 4.50 -32.93 1.76
C GLN A 172 5.35 -31.69 1.99
N GLN A 173 5.37 -31.23 3.24
CA GLN A 173 6.37 -30.31 3.75
C GLN A 173 6.45 -30.37 5.29
N ILE A 174 7.59 -29.97 5.85
CA ILE A 174 7.77 -29.76 7.29
C ILE A 174 7.99 -28.28 7.56
N SER A 175 7.30 -27.76 8.58
CA SER A 175 7.60 -26.47 9.19
C SER A 175 8.24 -26.67 10.55
N CYS A 176 9.38 -26.02 10.77
CA CYS A 176 10.14 -26.08 12.01
C CYS A 176 10.10 -24.73 12.71
N THR A 177 9.51 -24.67 13.90
CA THR A 177 9.40 -23.44 14.69
C THR A 177 10.47 -23.41 15.77
N ILE A 178 11.33 -22.39 15.75
CA ILE A 178 12.51 -22.30 16.63
C ILE A 178 12.55 -21.03 17.46
N GLY A 179 13.23 -21.11 18.59
CA GLY A 179 13.48 -19.98 19.51
C GLY A 179 14.90 -20.03 20.08
N LYS A 180 15.14 -19.32 21.19
CA LYS A 180 16.47 -19.20 21.83
C LYS A 180 17.15 -20.54 22.09
N PHE A 181 16.38 -21.55 22.46
CA PHE A 181 16.93 -22.88 22.71
C PHE A 181 17.58 -23.49 21.46
N ALA A 182 16.98 -23.36 20.27
CA ALA A 182 17.59 -23.90 19.05
C ALA A 182 18.86 -23.15 18.65
N LEU A 183 18.94 -21.84 18.94
CA LEU A 183 20.16 -21.06 18.71
C LEU A 183 21.31 -21.50 19.65
N LEU A 184 21.00 -21.81 20.91
CA LEU A 184 21.97 -22.33 21.87
C LEU A 184 22.43 -23.76 21.50
N HIS A 185 21.55 -24.56 20.94
CA HIS A 185 21.78 -25.93 20.49
C HIS A 185 21.94 -26.01 18.97
N PHE A 186 22.70 -25.07 18.39
CA PHE A 186 22.80 -24.91 16.94
C PHE A 186 23.45 -26.10 16.23
N ASP A 187 24.49 -26.70 16.82
CA ASP A 187 25.17 -27.82 16.17
C ASP A 187 24.25 -29.05 16.10
N GLU A 188 23.51 -29.32 17.19
CA GLU A 188 22.46 -30.34 17.23
C GLU A 188 21.35 -30.08 16.18
N PHE A 189 20.97 -28.81 15.97
CA PHE A 189 20.01 -28.44 14.91
C PHE A 189 20.51 -28.88 13.54
N CYS A 190 21.79 -28.64 13.24
CA CYS A 190 22.39 -28.99 11.96
C CYS A 190 22.52 -30.50 11.79
N ASP A 191 22.95 -31.21 12.83
CA ASP A 191 23.12 -32.67 12.80
C ASP A 191 21.76 -33.38 12.59
N ASP A 192 20.71 -32.95 13.29
CA ASP A 192 19.36 -33.49 13.10
C ASP A 192 18.79 -33.18 11.70
N LEU A 193 19.13 -32.01 11.15
CA LEU A 193 18.73 -31.62 9.80
C LEU A 193 19.38 -32.51 8.75
N GLU A 194 20.69 -32.73 8.85
CA GLU A 194 21.44 -33.61 7.97
C GLU A 194 20.94 -35.05 8.10
N TRP A 195 20.70 -35.53 9.33
CA TRP A 195 20.17 -36.86 9.58
C TRP A 195 18.80 -37.07 8.92
N LEU A 196 17.86 -36.11 9.03
CA LEU A 196 16.55 -36.21 8.37
C LEU A 196 16.66 -36.28 6.85
N ASP A 197 17.61 -35.55 6.27
CA ASP A 197 17.90 -35.61 4.84
C ASP A 197 18.46 -36.99 4.43
N GLU A 198 19.37 -37.55 5.23
CA GLU A 198 19.89 -38.92 5.05
C GLU A 198 18.79 -39.99 5.18
N GLN A 199 17.78 -39.78 6.03
CA GLN A 199 16.59 -40.65 6.10
C GLN A 199 15.66 -40.51 4.89
N GLY A 200 15.98 -39.63 3.95
CA GLY A 200 15.28 -39.47 2.67
C GLY A 200 14.20 -38.40 2.68
N PHE A 201 14.09 -37.56 3.72
CA PHE A 201 13.24 -36.36 3.66
C PHE A 201 13.95 -35.24 2.90
N ASP A 202 13.30 -34.57 1.96
CA ASP A 202 13.94 -33.49 1.19
C ASP A 202 14.03 -32.23 2.05
N MET A 203 15.15 -32.07 2.76
CA MET A 203 15.38 -30.93 3.65
C MET A 203 15.72 -29.65 2.88
N VAL A 204 15.97 -29.70 1.57
CA VAL A 204 16.20 -28.50 0.74
C VAL A 204 14.87 -27.93 0.27
N GLY A 205 14.05 -28.74 -0.39
CA GLY A 205 12.81 -28.31 -1.07
C GLY A 205 11.52 -28.44 -0.24
N LYS A 206 11.51 -29.23 0.84
CA LYS A 206 10.29 -29.55 1.59
C LYS A 206 10.35 -29.18 3.07
N PHE A 207 11.34 -28.40 3.48
CA PHE A 207 11.49 -27.92 4.86
C PHE A 207 11.57 -26.40 4.91
N TYR A 208 10.95 -25.79 5.92
CA TYR A 208 11.12 -24.37 6.18
C TYR A 208 11.10 -24.02 7.67
N ILE A 209 11.76 -22.92 8.00
CA ILE A 209 12.02 -22.44 9.35
C ILE A 209 11.09 -21.27 9.66
N MET A 210 10.48 -21.35 10.84
CA MET A 210 9.69 -20.33 11.47
C MET A 210 10.33 -19.93 12.78
N PHE A 211 10.20 -18.66 13.15
CA PHE A 211 10.64 -18.18 14.45
C PHE A 211 9.46 -18.07 15.40
N ILE A 212 9.68 -18.49 16.64
CA ILE A 212 8.76 -18.21 17.75
C ILE A 212 8.68 -16.69 17.87
N TYR A 213 7.48 -16.16 17.68
CA TYR A 213 7.14 -14.82 18.14
C TYR A 213 6.36 -14.95 19.44
N ASP A 214 6.69 -14.08 20.38
CA ASP A 214 6.19 -14.12 21.75
C ASP A 214 4.75 -13.59 21.83
N SER A 215 3.78 -14.30 21.22
CA SER A 215 2.36 -13.92 21.15
C SER A 215 1.72 -13.72 22.51
N ALA A 216 0.80 -12.76 22.65
CA ALA A 216 0.08 -12.50 23.91
C ALA A 216 -0.51 -13.76 24.59
N ASN A 217 -0.84 -14.80 23.81
CA ASN A 217 -1.47 -16.04 24.29
C ASN A 217 -0.52 -17.21 24.58
N SER A 218 0.78 -17.09 24.28
CA SER A 218 1.75 -18.17 24.49
C SER A 218 2.09 -18.36 25.98
N HIS A 219 2.15 -19.60 26.46
CA HIS A 219 2.51 -19.90 27.86
C HIS A 219 3.98 -19.62 28.20
N PHE A 220 4.87 -19.73 27.21
CA PHE A 220 6.31 -19.57 27.39
C PHE A 220 6.88 -18.63 26.34
N LYS A 221 7.71 -17.67 26.78
CA LYS A 221 8.36 -16.67 25.92
C LYS A 221 9.79 -17.08 25.65
N THR A 222 10.13 -17.32 24.39
CA THR A 222 11.46 -17.79 23.99
C THR A 222 11.80 -17.39 22.55
N GLY A 223 11.10 -16.38 22.02
CA GLY A 223 11.41 -15.81 20.72
C GLY A 223 12.85 -15.30 20.66
N LEU A 224 13.44 -15.41 19.48
CA LEU A 224 14.72 -14.78 19.18
C LEU A 224 14.50 -13.27 19.00
N SER A 225 15.48 -12.49 19.45
CA SER A 225 15.64 -11.09 19.05
C SER A 225 16.02 -10.99 17.57
N ASP A 226 15.87 -9.78 17.02
CA ASP A 226 16.18 -9.50 15.63
C ASP A 226 17.65 -9.81 15.28
N ASP A 227 18.58 -9.54 16.21
CA ASP A 227 20.01 -9.86 16.05
C ASP A 227 20.29 -11.37 16.19
N GLU A 228 19.61 -12.05 17.11
CA GLU A 228 19.73 -13.50 17.27
C GLU A 228 19.21 -14.27 16.03
N MET A 229 18.17 -13.76 15.35
CA MET A 229 17.70 -14.32 14.08
C MET A 229 18.74 -14.16 12.96
N VAL A 230 19.41 -13.01 12.88
CA VAL A 230 20.51 -12.80 11.92
C VAL A 230 21.68 -13.72 12.26
N LEU A 231 22.06 -13.83 13.53
CA LEU A 231 23.12 -14.74 13.97
C LEU A 231 22.81 -16.19 13.58
N PHE A 232 21.56 -16.65 13.79
CA PHE A 232 21.15 -17.99 13.39
C PHE A 232 21.32 -18.21 11.87
N TYR A 233 20.86 -17.24 11.07
CA TYR A 233 21.03 -17.25 9.61
C TYR A 233 22.50 -17.29 9.18
N GLU A 234 23.35 -16.46 9.77
CA GLU A 234 24.78 -16.41 9.48
C GLU A 234 25.50 -17.71 9.87
N LYS A 235 25.13 -18.32 11.00
CA LYS A 235 25.65 -19.63 11.41
C LYS A 235 25.25 -20.72 10.41
N LEU A 236 24.01 -20.73 9.93
CA LEU A 236 23.58 -21.67 8.87
C LEU A 236 24.38 -21.49 7.59
N LEU A 237 24.53 -20.25 7.11
CA LEU A 237 25.34 -19.98 5.92
C LEU A 237 26.77 -20.45 6.11
N LYS A 238 27.38 -20.18 7.27
CA LYS A 238 28.74 -20.63 7.57
C LYS A 238 28.86 -22.16 7.57
N ARG A 239 27.89 -22.88 8.17
CA ARG A 239 27.90 -24.35 8.27
C ARG A 239 27.67 -25.03 6.93
N PHE A 240 26.82 -24.47 6.08
CA PHE A 240 26.33 -25.13 4.87
C PHE A 240 26.83 -24.53 3.55
N LYS A 241 27.72 -23.54 3.59
CA LYS A 241 28.33 -22.95 2.39
C LYS A 241 28.94 -24.01 1.49
N GLY A 242 28.61 -23.96 0.19
CA GLY A 242 29.08 -24.91 -0.83
C GLY A 242 28.37 -26.27 -0.81
N THR A 243 27.40 -26.47 0.07
CA THR A 243 26.56 -27.69 0.11
C THR A 243 25.19 -27.43 -0.53
N LYS A 244 24.44 -28.50 -0.84
CA LYS A 244 23.05 -28.36 -1.34
C LYS A 244 22.11 -27.61 -0.38
N PHE A 245 22.44 -27.55 0.91
CA PHE A 245 21.61 -26.87 1.91
C PHE A 245 21.71 -25.35 1.83
N GLU A 246 22.76 -24.82 1.19
CA GLU A 246 22.88 -23.38 0.90
C GLU A 246 21.69 -22.88 0.04
N ASP A 247 21.26 -23.68 -0.95
CA ASP A 247 20.05 -23.39 -1.72
C ASP A 247 18.80 -23.41 -0.84
N GLY A 248 18.74 -24.37 0.10
CA GLY A 248 17.69 -24.42 1.12
C GLY A 248 17.58 -23.09 1.86
N ILE A 249 18.71 -22.58 2.37
CA ILE A 249 18.79 -21.29 3.08
C ILE A 249 18.25 -20.14 2.22
N TYR A 250 18.69 -20.02 0.97
CA TYR A 250 18.34 -18.88 0.13
C TYR A 250 16.93 -18.92 -0.47
N TYR A 251 16.43 -20.11 -0.80
CA TYR A 251 15.21 -20.25 -1.61
C TYR A 251 14.00 -20.77 -0.84
N ASN A 252 14.20 -21.58 0.21
CA ASN A 252 13.08 -22.30 0.83
C ASN A 252 12.97 -22.12 2.35
N TRP A 253 14.07 -22.18 3.10
CA TRP A 253 14.03 -22.22 4.56
C TRP A 253 13.45 -20.97 5.19
N PHE A 254 13.72 -19.80 4.61
CA PHE A 254 13.21 -18.52 5.09
C PHE A 254 12.13 -17.91 4.18
N LYS A 255 11.51 -18.72 3.30
CA LYS A 255 10.58 -18.23 2.28
C LYS A 255 9.44 -17.38 2.85
N GLU A 256 8.90 -17.75 4.02
CA GLU A 256 7.82 -17.02 4.69
C GLU A 256 8.20 -15.58 5.09
N PHE A 257 9.50 -15.29 5.20
CA PHE A 257 10.00 -13.96 5.54
C PHE A 257 10.37 -13.13 4.32
N THR A 258 10.43 -13.72 3.13
CA THR A 258 10.70 -13.03 1.87
C THR A 258 9.42 -12.65 1.12
N HIS A 259 9.51 -11.86 0.04
CA HIS A 259 8.36 -11.39 -0.74
C HIS A 259 7.31 -12.47 -1.06
N GLY A 260 6.03 -12.07 -1.10
CA GLY A 260 4.94 -12.92 -1.59
C GLY A 260 4.09 -13.57 -0.48
N TYR A 261 4.43 -13.35 0.79
CA TYR A 261 3.65 -13.84 1.93
C TYR A 261 2.68 -12.79 2.47
N CYS A 262 1.67 -13.23 3.23
CA CYS A 262 0.61 -12.36 3.75
C CYS A 262 1.14 -11.18 4.59
N SER A 263 2.26 -11.36 5.28
CA SER A 263 2.91 -10.31 6.08
C SER A 263 3.53 -9.19 5.23
N HIS A 264 3.62 -9.36 3.93
CA HIS A 264 4.18 -8.38 2.99
C HIS A 264 3.11 -7.68 2.16
N GLN A 265 1.84 -7.89 2.47
CA GLN A 265 0.74 -7.17 1.85
C GLN A 265 0.47 -5.87 2.60
N ILE A 266 0.04 -4.82 1.89
CA ILE A 266 -0.38 -3.56 2.52
C ILE A 266 -1.52 -3.83 3.51
N ASN A 267 -2.53 -4.57 3.07
CA ASN A 267 -3.65 -4.98 3.91
C ASN A 267 -3.98 -6.47 3.69
N CYS A 268 -3.63 -7.32 4.65
CA CYS A 268 -3.89 -8.76 4.55
C CYS A 268 -5.38 -9.12 4.57
N GLY A 269 -6.27 -8.21 5.01
CA GLY A 269 -7.72 -8.43 5.05
C GLY A 269 -8.40 -8.36 3.69
N ALA A 270 -7.72 -7.89 2.65
CA ALA A 270 -8.24 -7.95 1.29
C ALA A 270 -8.20 -9.36 0.67
N THR A 271 -7.31 -10.24 1.15
CA THR A 271 -7.06 -11.53 0.49
C THR A 271 -7.12 -12.75 1.42
N ASN A 272 -6.91 -12.58 2.73
CA ASN A 272 -6.82 -13.71 3.66
C ASN A 272 -8.11 -13.85 4.48
N HIS A 273 -8.68 -15.05 4.40
CA HIS A 273 -9.91 -15.41 5.10
C HIS A 273 -9.77 -16.81 5.71
N LEU A 274 -9.81 -16.87 7.03
CA LEU A 274 -9.92 -18.09 7.80
C LEU A 274 -11.36 -18.23 8.29
N TYR A 275 -12.00 -19.34 7.95
CA TYR A 275 -13.39 -19.62 8.28
C TYR A 275 -13.45 -20.70 9.34
N GLN A 276 -14.06 -20.41 10.47
CA GLN A 276 -14.40 -21.41 11.47
C GLN A 276 -15.70 -22.11 11.10
N LYS A 277 -15.90 -23.35 11.57
CA LYS A 277 -17.17 -24.06 11.35
C LYS A 277 -18.41 -23.32 11.88
N SER A 278 -18.24 -22.42 12.85
CA SER A 278 -19.31 -21.53 13.35
C SER A 278 -19.75 -20.48 12.31
N GLY A 279 -19.03 -20.35 11.21
CA GLY A 279 -19.20 -19.31 10.20
C GLY A 279 -18.37 -18.06 10.48
N ASP A 280 -17.74 -17.95 11.65
CA ASP A 280 -16.90 -16.82 12.00
C ASP A 280 -15.67 -16.74 11.09
N VAL A 281 -15.39 -15.52 10.61
CA VAL A 281 -14.28 -15.27 9.69
C VAL A 281 -13.24 -14.38 10.34
N TYR A 282 -11.97 -14.75 10.20
CA TYR A 282 -10.79 -14.03 10.72
C TYR A 282 -9.73 -13.86 9.61
N PRO A 283 -8.74 -12.97 9.78
CA PRO A 283 -7.63 -12.82 8.83
C PRO A 283 -6.84 -14.11 8.64
N CYS A 284 -6.49 -14.77 9.75
CA CYS A 284 -5.58 -15.91 9.75
C CYS A 284 -5.66 -16.70 11.05
N HIS A 285 -4.81 -17.72 11.18
CA HIS A 285 -4.76 -18.56 12.38
C HIS A 285 -4.33 -17.80 13.64
N ARG A 286 -3.47 -16.76 13.54
CA ARG A 286 -2.95 -15.98 14.68
C ARG A 286 -4.00 -15.05 15.29
N SER A 287 -4.97 -14.62 14.49
CA SER A 287 -5.99 -13.65 14.89
C SER A 287 -7.19 -14.25 15.62
N GLN A 288 -7.35 -15.58 15.57
CA GLN A 288 -8.52 -16.26 16.15
C GLN A 288 -8.76 -15.96 17.65
N PRO A 289 -7.72 -15.80 18.51
CA PRO A 289 -7.94 -15.42 19.90
C PRO A 289 -8.39 -13.97 20.12
N ASP A 290 -8.27 -13.09 19.11
CA ASP A 290 -8.56 -11.67 19.25
C ASP A 290 -9.86 -11.29 18.55
N GLY A 291 -10.94 -11.17 19.34
CA GLY A 291 -12.27 -10.83 18.81
C GLY A 291 -12.34 -9.51 18.04
N ARG A 292 -11.39 -8.58 18.24
CA ARG A 292 -11.31 -7.33 17.46
C ARG A 292 -11.08 -7.60 15.97
N LEU A 293 -10.38 -8.69 15.66
CA LEU A 293 -10.01 -9.11 14.31
C LEU A 293 -11.06 -9.99 13.63
N LYS A 294 -12.19 -10.31 14.26
CA LYS A 294 -13.29 -11.07 13.63
C LYS A 294 -13.92 -10.24 12.51
N TYR A 295 -13.81 -10.66 11.25
CA TYR A 295 -14.38 -9.97 10.08
C TYR A 295 -15.91 -10.01 10.05
N GLY A 296 -16.51 -11.05 10.61
CA GLY A 296 -17.95 -11.24 10.67
C GLY A 296 -18.29 -12.72 10.68
N ASN A 297 -19.51 -13.05 10.26
CA ASN A 297 -19.97 -14.43 10.09
C ASN A 297 -20.49 -14.65 8.66
N ILE A 298 -19.93 -15.61 7.93
CA ILE A 298 -20.28 -15.92 6.53
C ILE A 298 -21.66 -16.56 6.37
N PHE A 299 -22.27 -17.04 7.45
CA PHE A 299 -23.65 -17.54 7.39
C PHE A 299 -24.67 -16.42 7.36
N GLU A 300 -24.30 -15.26 7.92
CA GLU A 300 -25.10 -14.04 7.97
C GLU A 300 -24.81 -13.12 6.77
N LYS A 301 -23.54 -13.04 6.36
CA LYS A 301 -23.03 -12.12 5.32
C LYS A 301 -22.57 -12.85 4.06
N GLY A 302 -22.40 -12.11 2.96
CA GLY A 302 -21.72 -12.61 1.74
C GLY A 302 -20.19 -12.53 1.85
N PHE A 303 -19.48 -13.25 0.96
CA PHE A 303 -18.02 -13.19 0.82
C PHE A 303 -17.51 -11.77 0.58
N LEU A 304 -18.16 -11.01 -0.31
CA LEU A 304 -17.74 -9.65 -0.65
C LEU A 304 -17.89 -8.68 0.53
N GLU A 305 -18.96 -8.84 1.32
CA GLU A 305 -19.18 -8.04 2.51
C GLU A 305 -18.18 -8.38 3.62
N ILE A 306 -17.90 -9.68 3.82
CA ILE A 306 -16.86 -10.15 4.74
C ILE A 306 -15.49 -9.58 4.36
N THR A 307 -15.15 -9.57 3.06
CA THR A 307 -13.89 -9.02 2.57
C THR A 307 -13.79 -7.51 2.86
N LYS A 308 -14.84 -6.73 2.58
CA LYS A 308 -14.89 -5.30 2.91
C LYS A 308 -14.72 -5.04 4.41
N SER A 309 -15.41 -5.82 5.24
CA SER A 309 -15.26 -5.76 6.70
C SER A 309 -13.84 -6.09 7.15
N GLY A 310 -13.19 -7.08 6.51
CA GLY A 310 -11.82 -7.46 6.79
C GLY A 310 -10.80 -6.37 6.49
N ILE A 311 -10.95 -5.68 5.36
CA ILE A 311 -10.12 -4.53 4.98
C ILE A 311 -10.19 -3.43 6.05
N GLU A 312 -11.41 -3.03 6.43
CA GLU A 312 -11.63 -1.98 7.44
C GLU A 312 -11.13 -2.39 8.82
N LYS A 313 -11.36 -3.65 9.24
CA LYS A 313 -10.87 -4.14 10.54
C LYS A 313 -9.36 -4.17 10.62
N MET A 314 -8.67 -4.66 9.58
CA MET A 314 -7.22 -4.66 9.57
C MET A 314 -6.63 -3.25 9.54
N LYS A 315 -7.28 -2.32 8.81
CA LYS A 315 -6.92 -0.90 8.82
C LYS A 315 -7.04 -0.29 10.22
N ASN A 316 -8.19 -0.46 10.88
CA ASN A 316 -8.42 0.08 12.22
C ASN A 316 -7.51 -0.55 13.28
N TYR A 317 -7.22 -1.84 13.13
CA TYR A 317 -6.28 -2.54 13.99
C TYR A 317 -4.85 -1.99 13.84
N GLU A 318 -4.41 -1.77 12.59
CA GLU A 318 -3.10 -1.19 12.31
C GLU A 318 -3.01 0.29 12.70
N ALA A 319 -4.09 1.05 12.57
CA ALA A 319 -4.14 2.44 13.04
C ALA A 319 -3.97 2.56 14.57
N SER A 320 -4.23 1.46 15.30
CA SER A 320 -4.02 1.35 16.75
C SER A 320 -2.62 0.85 17.13
N ASN A 321 -1.81 0.43 16.16
CA ASN A 321 -0.41 0.05 16.38
C ASN A 321 0.47 1.30 16.56
N LYS A 322 1.73 1.08 17.00
CA LYS A 322 2.74 2.14 17.01
C LYS A 322 2.94 2.68 15.59
N ALA A 323 3.12 3.99 15.50
CA ALA A 323 3.50 4.65 14.26
C ALA A 323 4.75 4.00 13.66
N ILE A 324 4.80 3.96 12.32
CA ILE A 324 5.95 3.50 11.55
C ILE A 324 7.28 4.07 12.09
N HIS A 325 8.28 3.19 12.24
CA HIS A 325 9.59 3.58 12.76
C HIS A 325 10.40 4.42 11.74
N SER A 326 11.28 5.30 12.22
CA SER A 326 12.18 6.12 11.37
C SER A 326 13.01 5.30 10.38
N ASP A 327 13.62 4.18 10.80
CA ASP A 327 14.32 3.28 9.85
C ASP A 327 13.43 2.81 8.69
N CYS A 328 12.13 2.57 8.91
CA CYS A 328 11.20 2.20 7.84
C CYS A 328 10.91 3.40 6.90
N MET A 329 11.01 4.63 7.42
CA MET A 329 10.90 5.87 6.65
C MET A 329 12.09 6.11 5.71
N GLU A 330 13.20 5.40 5.90
CA GLU A 330 14.42 5.55 5.09
C GLU A 330 14.82 4.25 4.36
N CYS A 331 14.13 3.14 4.62
CA CYS A 331 14.46 1.82 4.09
C CYS A 331 14.17 1.67 2.59
N ASP A 332 15.19 1.33 1.80
CA ASP A 332 15.11 1.06 0.35
C ASP A 332 14.47 -0.30 -0.01
N TYR A 333 14.07 -1.09 1.00
CA TYR A 333 13.39 -2.39 0.84
C TYR A 333 11.93 -2.37 1.30
N PHE A 334 11.37 -1.20 1.67
CA PHE A 334 10.00 -1.11 2.18
C PHE A 334 8.98 -1.67 1.16
N HIS A 335 9.22 -1.46 -0.14
CA HIS A 335 8.37 -1.96 -1.22
C HIS A 335 8.23 -3.50 -1.26
N ILE A 336 9.15 -4.22 -0.61
CA ILE A 336 9.09 -5.67 -0.47
C ILE A 336 8.44 -6.05 0.87
N CYS A 337 8.78 -5.34 1.94
CA CYS A 337 8.43 -5.72 3.31
C CYS A 337 7.01 -5.28 3.74
N ASN A 338 6.56 -4.08 3.37
CA ASN A 338 5.30 -3.46 3.83
C ASN A 338 5.09 -3.53 5.36
N MET A 339 6.17 -3.36 6.13
CA MET A 339 6.19 -3.30 7.59
C MET A 339 5.86 -4.61 8.34
N GLY A 340 5.55 -5.71 7.67
CA GLY A 340 5.29 -7.02 8.31
C GLY A 340 3.86 -7.17 8.85
N CYS A 341 3.65 -8.13 9.76
CA CYS A 341 2.33 -8.46 10.32
C CYS A 341 1.84 -7.47 11.42
N PRO A 342 0.67 -6.80 11.25
CA PRO A 342 0.06 -5.94 12.28
C PRO A 342 -0.18 -6.61 13.65
N VAL A 343 -0.60 -7.88 13.64
CA VAL A 343 -0.91 -8.63 14.88
C VAL A 343 0.35 -8.85 15.73
N GLU A 344 1.46 -9.17 15.06
CA GLU A 344 2.74 -9.40 15.73
C GLU A 344 3.32 -8.10 16.30
N ARG A 345 3.24 -7.00 15.55
CA ARG A 345 3.65 -5.67 16.04
C ARG A 345 2.84 -5.22 17.26
N MET A 346 1.54 -5.51 17.29
CA MET A 346 0.67 -5.22 18.43
C MET A 346 1.10 -6.00 19.67
N ASP A 347 1.29 -7.32 19.54
CA ASP A 347 1.70 -8.20 20.65
C ASP A 347 3.05 -7.77 21.24
N ARG A 348 4.03 -7.41 20.40
CA ARG A 348 5.36 -6.96 20.84
C ARG A 348 5.44 -5.48 21.20
N LYS A 349 4.38 -4.70 20.95
CA LYS A 349 4.40 -3.23 21.03
C LYS A 349 5.57 -2.65 20.24
N SER A 350 5.76 -3.12 19.01
CA SER A 350 6.88 -2.73 18.12
C SER A 350 6.39 -1.91 16.94
N SER A 351 7.20 -0.97 16.46
CA SER A 351 6.98 -0.22 15.20
C SER A 351 7.75 -0.79 14.01
N LYS A 352 8.42 -1.94 14.20
CA LYS A 352 9.09 -2.72 13.15
C LYS A 352 8.61 -4.17 13.19
N SER A 353 8.62 -4.84 12.04
CA SER A 353 8.50 -6.29 11.98
C SER A 353 9.65 -6.94 12.74
N TYR A 354 9.38 -7.99 13.54
CA TYR A 354 10.46 -8.70 14.21
C TYR A 354 11.50 -9.32 13.29
N THR A 355 11.15 -9.66 12.06
CA THR A 355 12.08 -10.25 11.10
C THR A 355 12.83 -9.19 10.29
N CYS A 356 12.73 -7.91 10.64
CA CYS A 356 13.29 -6.80 9.85
C CYS A 356 14.78 -7.00 9.55
N LYS A 357 15.62 -7.27 10.57
CA LYS A 357 17.06 -7.45 10.36
C LYS A 357 17.38 -8.70 9.52
N LEU A 358 16.68 -9.81 9.77
CA LEU A 358 16.83 -11.04 8.98
C LEU A 358 16.43 -10.83 7.51
N GLN A 359 15.30 -10.15 7.27
CA GLN A 359 14.84 -9.80 5.93
C GLN A 359 15.89 -8.97 5.19
N LEU A 360 16.43 -7.93 5.84
CA LEU A 360 17.49 -7.11 5.26
C LEU A 360 18.75 -7.94 4.94
N ALA A 361 19.14 -8.88 5.80
CA ALA A 361 20.26 -9.78 5.55
C ALA A 361 20.00 -10.67 4.32
N LEU A 362 18.82 -11.29 4.24
CA LEU A 362 18.39 -12.11 3.10
C LEU A 362 18.34 -11.32 1.79
N TYR A 363 17.84 -10.08 1.82
CA TYR A 363 17.74 -9.23 0.64
C TYR A 363 19.12 -8.80 0.14
N LYS A 364 20.00 -8.37 1.04
CA LYS A 364 21.38 -7.98 0.72
C LYS A 364 22.21 -9.14 0.18
N ALA A 365 21.94 -10.37 0.65
CA ALA A 365 22.62 -11.57 0.16
C ALA A 365 22.16 -11.98 -1.25
N GLN A 366 20.97 -11.57 -1.71
CA GLN A 366 20.43 -11.90 -3.04
C GLN A 366 19.99 -10.63 -3.81
N PRO A 367 20.88 -9.67 -4.12
CA PRO A 367 20.51 -8.35 -4.63
C PRO A 367 19.88 -8.36 -6.03
N LYS A 368 20.12 -9.43 -6.82
CA LYS A 368 19.45 -9.64 -8.11
C LYS A 368 17.97 -10.05 -7.95
N ARG A 369 17.66 -10.80 -6.89
CA ARG A 369 16.30 -11.26 -6.57
C ARG A 369 15.53 -10.22 -5.75
N PHE A 370 16.24 -9.53 -4.85
CA PHE A 370 15.69 -8.50 -3.96
C PHE A 370 16.49 -7.21 -4.14
N LYS A 371 16.13 -6.44 -5.16
CA LYS A 371 16.80 -5.18 -5.48
C LYS A 371 16.41 -4.10 -4.47
N ALA A 372 17.38 -3.37 -3.94
CA ALA A 372 17.11 -2.13 -3.22
C ALA A 372 16.54 -1.08 -4.19
N ASP A 373 15.40 -0.49 -3.86
CA ASP A 373 14.74 0.51 -4.69
C ASP A 373 14.13 1.60 -3.81
N LYS A 374 14.85 2.72 -3.74
CA LYS A 374 14.46 3.91 -2.98
C LYS A 374 13.13 4.49 -3.46
N VAL A 375 12.92 4.57 -4.79
CA VAL A 375 11.72 5.21 -5.36
C VAL A 375 10.50 4.33 -5.15
N ALA A 376 10.62 3.02 -5.40
CA ALA A 376 9.55 2.07 -5.13
C ALA A 376 9.20 2.05 -3.64
N SER A 377 10.20 2.10 -2.76
CA SER A 377 10.00 2.10 -1.31
C SER A 377 9.30 3.36 -0.81
N ILE A 378 9.64 4.54 -1.34
CA ILE A 378 8.91 5.78 -1.05
C ILE A 378 7.44 5.64 -1.43
N ARG A 379 7.13 5.13 -2.62
CA ARG A 379 5.76 4.95 -3.11
C ARG A 379 4.97 3.94 -2.29
N ALA A 380 5.57 2.78 -2.02
CA ALA A 380 4.93 1.73 -1.22
C ALA A 380 4.67 2.21 0.21
N ARG A 381 5.59 2.98 0.80
CA ARG A 381 5.43 3.54 2.13
C ARG A 381 4.33 4.59 2.20
N ASP A 382 4.26 5.50 1.23
CA ASP A 382 3.16 6.47 1.15
C ASP A 382 1.79 5.76 1.04
N ALA A 383 1.69 4.78 0.14
CA ALA A 383 0.50 3.96 -0.01
C ALA A 383 0.14 3.23 1.29
N TYR A 384 1.13 2.66 1.98
CA TYR A 384 0.94 1.97 3.25
C TYR A 384 0.43 2.91 4.34
N ILE A 385 1.11 4.04 4.58
CA ILE A 385 0.74 5.01 5.61
C ILE A 385 -0.66 5.56 5.35
N ASN A 386 -0.95 5.95 4.11
CA ASN A 386 -2.26 6.46 3.70
C ASN A 386 -3.39 5.44 3.92
N GLN A 387 -3.15 4.16 3.64
CA GLN A 387 -4.19 3.12 3.77
C GLN A 387 -4.33 2.59 5.19
N MET A 388 -3.22 2.38 5.90
CA MET A 388 -3.17 1.57 7.12
C MET A 388 -2.89 2.38 8.39
N GLN A 389 -2.24 3.54 8.29
CA GLN A 389 -1.93 4.40 9.44
C GLN A 389 -2.42 5.84 9.19
N PRO A 390 -3.73 6.08 9.05
CA PRO A 390 -4.27 7.40 8.70
C PRO A 390 -3.89 8.50 9.72
N ASN A 391 -3.74 8.18 11.01
CA ASN A 391 -3.29 9.15 12.01
C ASN A 391 -1.86 9.65 11.73
N VAL A 392 -0.97 8.76 11.30
CA VAL A 392 0.39 9.12 10.85
C VAL A 392 0.32 9.87 9.52
N TYR A 393 -0.58 9.47 8.63
CA TYR A 393 -0.82 10.16 7.37
C TYR A 393 -1.36 11.58 7.58
N LEU A 394 -2.03 11.89 8.69
CA LEU A 394 -2.57 13.22 8.96
C LEU A 394 -1.58 14.12 9.72
N ASP A 395 -0.55 13.57 10.34
CA ASP A 395 0.50 14.34 11.00
C ASP A 395 1.29 15.17 9.97
N GLU A 396 1.24 16.49 10.10
CA GLU A 396 1.92 17.45 9.20
C GLU A 396 3.45 17.46 9.41
N LYS A 397 3.94 16.88 10.52
CA LYS A 397 5.39 16.75 10.78
C LYS A 397 6.04 15.63 9.97
N VAL A 398 5.26 14.70 9.43
CA VAL A 398 5.75 13.60 8.61
C VAL A 398 5.88 14.06 7.17
N ALA A 399 7.13 14.19 6.70
CA ALA A 399 7.40 14.56 5.30
C ALA A 399 6.77 13.54 4.34
N ARG A 400 5.88 14.01 3.45
CA ARG A 400 5.16 13.18 2.48
C ARG A 400 5.78 13.31 1.09
N PRO A 401 5.94 12.22 0.34
CA PRO A 401 6.23 12.35 -1.08
C PRO A 401 5.03 13.02 -1.75
N MET A 402 5.26 13.98 -2.64
CA MET A 402 4.14 14.46 -3.46
C MET A 402 3.58 13.27 -4.24
N ARG A 403 2.26 13.14 -4.27
CA ARG A 403 1.62 12.34 -5.31
C ARG A 403 2.03 12.95 -6.65
N PHE A 404 2.47 12.12 -7.59
CA PHE A 404 2.84 12.43 -8.99
C PHE A 404 4.30 12.78 -9.29
N ASN A 405 4.73 12.29 -10.46
CA ASN A 405 6.04 12.37 -11.13
C ASN A 405 7.15 13.10 -10.35
N PRO A 406 8.26 12.45 -9.93
CA PRO A 406 9.32 13.07 -9.12
C PRO A 406 9.83 14.40 -9.67
N GLU A 407 9.77 14.61 -10.98
CA GLU A 407 10.16 15.85 -11.62
C GLU A 407 9.28 17.06 -11.21
N MET A 408 8.04 16.83 -10.75
CA MET A 408 7.11 17.87 -10.28
C MET A 408 7.50 18.48 -8.93
N ILE A 409 8.33 17.78 -8.14
CA ILE A 409 8.77 18.27 -6.81
C ILE A 409 10.13 18.93 -6.86
N GLU A 410 10.85 18.78 -7.98
CA GLU A 410 12.18 19.33 -8.12
C GLU A 410 12.12 20.85 -8.17
N VAL A 411 12.82 21.53 -7.25
CA VAL A 411 12.88 23.00 -7.17
C VAL A 411 13.27 23.63 -8.52
N LYS A 412 14.13 22.94 -9.31
CA LYS A 412 14.56 23.34 -10.65
C LYS A 412 13.41 23.50 -11.67
N ASN A 413 12.26 22.88 -11.39
CA ASN A 413 11.08 22.87 -12.24
C ASN A 413 9.95 23.78 -11.71
N SER A 414 10.14 24.49 -10.59
CA SER A 414 9.18 25.50 -10.10
C SER A 414 9.09 26.72 -11.02
N LEU A 415 7.95 27.44 -11.02
CA LEU A 415 7.78 28.67 -11.82
C LEU A 415 8.92 29.68 -11.57
N ASN A 416 9.30 29.88 -10.31
CA ASN A 416 10.39 30.80 -9.95
C ASN A 416 11.75 30.36 -10.50
N ALA A 417 12.09 29.08 -10.41
CA ALA A 417 13.34 28.57 -10.99
C ALA A 417 13.36 28.66 -12.52
N ILE A 418 12.21 28.42 -13.17
CA ILE A 418 12.04 28.58 -14.62
C ILE A 418 12.23 30.05 -15.04
N ILE A 419 11.67 31.01 -14.29
CA ILE A 419 11.86 32.45 -14.53
C ILE A 419 13.34 32.82 -14.36
N GLN A 420 14.02 32.34 -13.32
CA GLN A 420 15.41 32.73 -13.06
C GLN A 420 16.42 32.29 -14.12
N ARG A 421 16.10 31.27 -14.92
CA ARG A 421 16.95 30.77 -16.01
C ARG A 421 16.57 31.28 -17.40
N ASP A 422 15.56 32.15 -17.51
CA ASP A 422 15.05 32.65 -18.78
C ASP A 422 14.87 34.18 -18.72
N GLU A 423 15.76 34.91 -19.38
CA GLU A 423 15.78 36.38 -19.35
C GLU A 423 14.46 37.01 -19.83
N LYS A 424 13.81 36.41 -20.84
CA LYS A 424 12.51 36.92 -21.32
C LYS A 424 11.43 36.76 -20.27
N LEU A 425 11.45 35.67 -19.50
CA LEU A 425 10.53 35.48 -18.39
C LEU A 425 10.85 36.40 -17.20
N LYS A 426 12.12 36.73 -16.95
CA LYS A 426 12.48 37.72 -15.90
C LYS A 426 11.82 39.07 -16.19
N THR A 427 11.93 39.56 -17.42
CA THR A 427 11.28 40.79 -17.85
C THR A 427 9.75 40.65 -17.81
N LEU A 428 9.19 39.54 -18.32
CA LEU A 428 7.73 39.29 -18.32
C LEU A 428 7.13 39.30 -16.90
N TYR A 429 7.84 38.80 -15.90
CA TYR A 429 7.36 38.72 -14.52
C TYR A 429 7.96 39.80 -13.60
N LYS A 430 8.57 40.85 -14.15
CA LYS A 430 9.19 41.92 -13.36
C LYS A 430 8.11 42.74 -12.65
N ASN A 431 8.21 42.83 -11.32
CA ASN A 431 7.29 43.61 -10.51
C ASN A 431 7.47 45.10 -10.85
N GLY A 432 6.37 45.81 -11.07
CA GLY A 432 6.42 47.22 -11.47
C GLY A 432 6.84 47.47 -12.92
N ALA A 433 7.02 46.43 -13.74
CA ALA A 433 7.22 46.63 -15.19
C ALA A 433 6.03 47.34 -15.85
N ILE A 434 4.85 47.19 -15.24
CA ILE A 434 3.67 48.01 -15.48
C ILE A 434 3.29 48.68 -14.15
N LYS A 435 3.01 49.98 -14.17
CA LYS A 435 2.60 50.77 -13.01
C LYS A 435 1.30 51.51 -13.31
N LEU A 436 0.48 51.71 -12.28
CA LEU A 436 -0.73 52.53 -12.33
C LEU A 436 -0.47 53.88 -11.66
N ARG A 437 -0.88 54.96 -12.32
CA ARG A 437 -0.95 56.32 -11.76
C ARG A 437 -2.41 56.74 -11.64
N ILE A 438 -2.78 57.29 -10.48
CA ILE A 438 -4.13 57.78 -10.17
C ILE A 438 -4.03 59.24 -9.74
N ASN A 439 -4.69 60.18 -10.43
CA ASN A 439 -4.76 61.61 -10.06
C ASN A 439 -3.40 62.28 -9.74
N ASP A 440 -2.36 61.96 -10.50
CA ASP A 440 -0.99 62.48 -10.29
C ASP A 440 -0.32 62.07 -8.95
N ASN A 441 -0.87 61.05 -8.26
CA ASN A 441 -0.29 60.47 -7.04
C ASN A 441 0.87 59.50 -7.33
N GLU A 442 1.47 58.95 -6.27
CA GLU A 442 2.54 57.95 -6.32
C GLU A 442 2.21 56.76 -7.25
N LEU A 443 3.22 56.31 -8.00
CA LEU A 443 3.10 55.20 -8.93
C LEU A 443 2.90 53.87 -8.18
N ILE A 444 1.79 53.20 -8.45
CA ILE A 444 1.47 51.90 -7.86
C ILE A 444 2.06 50.79 -8.74
N PRO A 445 3.09 50.04 -8.28
CA PRO A 445 3.66 48.97 -9.05
C PRO A 445 2.70 47.79 -9.14
N LEU A 446 2.32 47.42 -10.36
CA LEU A 446 1.51 46.24 -10.60
C LEU A 446 2.39 44.99 -10.69
N PHE A 447 1.79 43.82 -10.53
CA PHE A 447 2.51 42.55 -10.55
C PHE A 447 1.57 41.40 -10.94
N SER A 448 2.17 40.27 -11.33
CA SER A 448 1.42 39.03 -11.54
C SER A 448 1.08 38.37 -10.21
N THR A 449 -0.22 38.23 -9.96
CA THR A 449 -0.76 37.51 -8.79
C THR A 449 -0.38 36.03 -8.85
N THR A 450 -0.21 35.46 -10.04
CA THR A 450 0.28 34.08 -10.26
C THR A 450 1.67 33.87 -9.68
N LYS A 451 2.56 34.87 -9.75
CA LYS A 451 3.92 34.80 -9.20
C LYS A 451 3.99 35.11 -7.71
N LEU A 452 3.29 36.14 -7.23
CA LEU A 452 3.42 36.62 -5.86
C LEU A 452 2.38 36.07 -4.88
N ARG A 453 1.35 35.35 -5.37
CA ARG A 453 0.25 34.79 -4.58
C ARG A 453 -0.40 35.79 -3.61
N LYS A 454 -0.45 37.07 -4.02
CA LYS A 454 -1.10 38.17 -3.30
C LYS A 454 -1.94 38.97 -4.27
N GLN A 455 -2.96 39.67 -3.77
CA GLN A 455 -3.88 40.48 -4.56
C GLN A 455 -3.68 41.97 -4.26
N LEU A 456 -3.88 42.81 -5.27
CA LEU A 456 -3.93 44.27 -5.13
C LEU A 456 -5.38 44.71 -5.30
N ASN A 457 -5.90 45.48 -4.33
CA ASN A 457 -7.27 45.98 -4.30
C ASN A 457 -7.25 47.50 -4.32
N ILE A 458 -7.99 48.11 -5.24
CA ILE A 458 -8.01 49.56 -5.44
C ILE A 458 -9.45 50.06 -5.48
N ASN A 459 -9.77 51.10 -4.70
CA ASN A 459 -11.04 51.81 -4.86
C ASN A 459 -10.83 52.92 -5.89
N LEU A 460 -11.63 52.88 -6.96
CA LEU A 460 -11.62 53.87 -8.02
C LEU A 460 -12.93 54.64 -8.05
N PHE A 461 -12.85 55.92 -8.40
CA PHE A 461 -13.98 56.83 -8.62
C PHE A 461 -14.04 57.23 -10.09
N LYS A 462 -15.23 57.52 -10.62
CA LYS A 462 -15.40 57.97 -12.01
C LYS A 462 -14.63 59.25 -12.35
N SER A 463 -14.32 60.08 -11.34
CA SER A 463 -13.53 61.29 -11.46
C SER A 463 -12.01 61.06 -11.49
N ASP A 464 -11.54 59.84 -11.19
CA ASP A 464 -10.12 59.54 -11.15
C ASP A 464 -9.49 59.58 -12.54
N LYS A 465 -8.35 60.25 -12.69
CA LYS A 465 -7.47 60.16 -13.87
C LYS A 465 -6.60 58.93 -13.76
N LEU A 466 -6.67 58.04 -14.74
CA LEU A 466 -6.01 56.73 -14.71
C LEU A 466 -5.02 56.61 -15.86
N GLU A 467 -3.77 56.33 -15.52
CA GLU A 467 -2.71 56.11 -16.50
C GLU A 467 -1.91 54.84 -16.19
N ILE A 468 -1.52 54.14 -17.25
CA ILE A 468 -0.66 52.96 -17.16
C ILE A 468 0.70 53.29 -17.75
N LEU A 469 1.74 53.08 -16.96
CA LEU A 469 3.13 53.26 -17.35
C LEU A 469 3.75 51.89 -17.60
N VAL A 470 4.21 51.63 -18.82
CA VAL A 470 4.84 50.36 -19.21
C VAL A 470 6.32 50.61 -19.49
N GLU A 471 7.22 49.92 -18.79
CA GLU A 471 8.66 50.05 -19.00
C GLU A 471 9.07 49.75 -20.44
N TYR A 472 10.08 50.45 -20.96
CA TYR A 472 10.62 50.23 -22.31
C TYR A 472 11.10 48.80 -22.52
N GLU A 473 11.73 48.21 -21.51
CA GLU A 473 12.20 46.82 -21.52
C GLU A 473 11.04 45.83 -21.70
N TYR A 474 9.94 46.03 -20.95
CA TYR A 474 8.74 45.19 -21.05
C TYR A 474 8.02 45.37 -22.40
N MET A 475 7.91 46.61 -22.87
CA MET A 475 7.35 46.94 -24.18
C MET A 475 8.24 46.47 -25.34
N GLY A 476 9.53 46.23 -25.10
CA GLY A 476 10.51 45.70 -26.05
C GLY A 476 10.54 44.17 -26.14
N LEU A 477 9.77 43.45 -25.32
CA LEU A 477 9.72 41.99 -25.38
C LEU A 477 9.42 41.50 -26.81
N ASN A 478 10.18 40.49 -27.26
CA ASN A 478 10.09 39.85 -28.58
C ASN A 478 10.56 40.69 -29.79
N ASP A 479 11.24 41.83 -29.58
CA ASP A 479 11.92 42.64 -30.61
C ASP A 479 11.09 42.87 -31.90
N SER A 480 9.80 43.14 -31.74
CA SER A 480 8.90 43.52 -32.84
C SER A 480 8.44 44.96 -32.65
N ASP A 481 8.54 45.76 -33.71
CA ASP A 481 8.04 47.15 -33.72
C ASP A 481 6.51 47.23 -33.59
N GLU A 482 5.81 46.15 -33.94
CA GLU A 482 4.37 45.99 -33.82
C GLU A 482 4.01 45.43 -32.42
N ASN A 483 4.08 46.28 -31.39
CA ASN A 483 3.62 45.93 -30.04
C ASN A 483 2.50 46.85 -29.56
N SER A 484 1.56 46.30 -28.80
CA SER A 484 0.41 47.04 -28.28
C SER A 484 0.17 46.72 -26.81
N LEU A 485 -0.22 47.73 -26.03
CA LEU A 485 -0.79 47.54 -24.70
C LEU A 485 -2.09 46.75 -24.85
N PHE A 486 -2.23 45.69 -24.07
CA PHE A 486 -3.40 44.83 -24.04
C PHE A 486 -4.07 44.95 -22.67
N ILE A 487 -5.35 45.34 -22.67
CA ILE A 487 -6.15 45.60 -21.48
C ILE A 487 -7.35 44.65 -21.49
N MET A 488 -7.55 43.94 -20.39
CA MET A 488 -8.63 42.97 -20.25
C MET A 488 -9.40 43.22 -18.95
N PHE A 489 -10.72 43.37 -19.07
CA PHE A 489 -11.63 43.55 -17.94
C PHE A 489 -12.43 42.28 -17.70
N LEU A 490 -12.42 41.82 -16.45
CA LEU A 490 -13.21 40.68 -15.99
C LEU A 490 -14.04 41.07 -14.78
N ASN A 491 -15.10 40.31 -14.51
CA ASN A 491 -15.83 40.40 -13.25
C ASN A 491 -16.15 38.99 -12.69
N ASN A 492 -16.62 38.94 -11.45
CA ASN A 492 -16.92 37.68 -10.76
C ASN A 492 -18.16 36.93 -11.27
N THR A 493 -18.89 37.45 -12.27
CA THR A 493 -19.95 36.64 -12.89
C THR A 493 -19.33 35.44 -13.57
N SER A 494 -19.95 34.27 -13.40
CA SER A 494 -19.47 33.02 -13.99
C SER A 494 -20.16 32.76 -15.32
N VAL A 495 -19.38 32.34 -16.30
CA VAL A 495 -19.83 32.04 -17.66
C VAL A 495 -19.11 30.80 -18.17
N VAL A 496 -19.81 30.03 -18.99
CA VAL A 496 -19.29 28.80 -19.61
C VAL A 496 -18.75 29.13 -21.00
N TYR A 497 -17.51 28.74 -21.28
CA TYR A 497 -16.87 28.96 -22.58
C TYR A 497 -16.16 27.70 -23.06
N GLY A 498 -15.90 27.66 -24.38
CA GLY A 498 -15.03 26.67 -25.01
C GLY A 498 -15.71 25.32 -25.24
N ASP A 499 -15.03 24.48 -26.01
CA ASP A 499 -15.33 23.06 -26.21
C ASP A 499 -15.25 22.25 -24.92
N GLU A 500 -14.37 22.65 -24.00
CA GLU A 500 -14.19 22.08 -22.66
C GLU A 500 -15.32 22.38 -21.64
N GLN A 501 -16.30 23.21 -22.00
CA GLN A 501 -17.45 23.59 -21.15
C GLN A 501 -17.04 24.10 -19.75
N ARG A 502 -15.94 24.86 -19.68
CA ARG A 502 -15.37 25.32 -18.42
C ARG A 502 -16.06 26.58 -17.91
N VAL A 503 -16.43 26.57 -16.63
CA VAL A 503 -16.93 27.75 -15.90
C VAL A 503 -15.75 28.66 -15.53
N LYS A 504 -15.76 29.92 -15.99
CA LYS A 504 -14.74 30.93 -15.65
C LYS A 504 -15.35 32.32 -15.41
N MET A 505 -14.55 33.23 -14.84
CA MET A 505 -14.91 34.64 -14.71
C MET A 505 -15.27 35.24 -16.07
N SER A 506 -16.29 36.10 -16.09
CA SER A 506 -16.78 36.72 -17.29
C SER A 506 -15.81 37.75 -17.83
N HIS A 507 -15.50 37.62 -19.11
CA HIS A 507 -14.71 38.60 -19.85
C HIS A 507 -15.67 39.68 -20.37
N ILE A 508 -15.55 40.89 -19.83
CA ILE A 508 -16.54 41.97 -20.06
C ILE A 508 -16.06 43.08 -21.00
N GLY A 509 -14.75 43.17 -21.25
CA GLY A 509 -14.16 44.10 -22.21
C GLY A 509 -12.68 43.82 -22.50
N GLU A 510 -12.29 44.02 -23.75
CA GLU A 510 -10.91 43.89 -24.24
C GLU A 510 -10.54 45.11 -25.06
N TYR A 511 -9.35 45.66 -24.84
CA TYR A 511 -8.84 46.81 -25.58
C TYR A 511 -7.36 46.63 -25.92
N ILE A 512 -7.01 46.98 -27.15
CA ILE A 512 -5.64 46.91 -27.67
C ILE A 512 -5.23 48.30 -28.14
N VAL A 513 -4.16 48.84 -27.55
CA VAL A 513 -3.67 50.20 -27.83
C VAL A 513 -2.25 50.11 -28.37
N HIS A 514 -2.06 50.52 -29.63
CA HIS A 514 -0.75 50.49 -30.27
C HIS A 514 0.27 51.35 -29.51
N LYS A 515 1.51 50.86 -29.40
CA LYS A 515 2.62 51.52 -28.67
C LYS A 515 2.83 52.98 -29.07
N SER A 516 2.58 53.33 -30.34
CA SER A 516 2.71 54.72 -30.85
C SER A 516 1.73 55.72 -30.24
N LYS A 517 0.66 55.26 -29.57
CA LYS A 517 -0.28 56.12 -28.85
C LYS A 517 0.16 56.44 -27.42
N GLY A 518 1.21 55.78 -26.92
CA GLY A 518 1.77 56.05 -25.60
C GLY A 518 2.76 57.22 -25.64
N VAL A 519 2.74 58.05 -24.60
CA VAL A 519 3.72 59.13 -24.41
C VAL A 519 4.96 58.58 -23.73
N LYS A 520 6.15 59.03 -24.13
CA LYS A 520 7.42 58.61 -23.52
C LYS A 520 7.72 59.46 -22.29
N GLU A 521 7.89 58.84 -21.13
CA GLU A 521 8.18 59.51 -19.85
C GLU A 521 9.11 58.60 -19.02
N ASP A 522 10.29 59.10 -18.60
CA ASP A 522 11.22 58.45 -17.65
C ASP A 522 11.39 56.93 -17.79
N GLY A 523 11.69 56.45 -19.01
CA GLY A 523 11.90 55.02 -19.26
C GLY A 523 10.62 54.18 -19.47
N HIS A 524 9.46 54.83 -19.56
CA HIS A 524 8.16 54.20 -19.71
C HIS A 524 7.37 54.78 -20.90
N TYR A 525 6.44 53.98 -21.41
CA TYR A 525 5.34 54.41 -22.26
C TYR A 525 4.10 54.61 -21.39
N VAL A 526 3.53 55.81 -21.41
CA VAL A 526 2.37 56.21 -20.60
C VAL A 526 1.12 56.21 -21.46
N PHE A 527 0.09 55.52 -21.01
CA PHE A 527 -1.20 55.40 -21.68
C PHE A 527 -2.31 55.90 -20.76
N ASN A 528 -3.11 56.86 -21.23
CA ASN A 528 -4.36 57.20 -20.56
C ASN A 528 -5.38 56.07 -20.79
N ILE A 529 -5.97 55.57 -19.71
CA ILE A 529 -6.89 54.41 -19.76
C ILE A 529 -8.30 54.75 -19.28
N ASN A 530 -8.59 56.02 -18.97
CA ASN A 530 -9.90 56.48 -18.49
C ASN A 530 -11.07 56.04 -19.39
N GLU A 531 -10.89 56.23 -20.70
CA GLU A 531 -11.93 55.94 -21.69
C GLU A 531 -12.35 54.46 -21.65
N PHE A 532 -11.41 53.54 -21.40
CA PHE A 532 -11.70 52.10 -21.37
C PHE A 532 -12.50 51.69 -20.13
N PHE A 533 -12.19 52.31 -18.98
CA PHE A 533 -12.97 52.13 -17.75
C PHE A 533 -14.39 52.65 -17.93
N LEU A 534 -14.56 53.86 -18.49
CA LEU A 534 -15.87 54.46 -18.78
C LEU A 534 -16.68 53.62 -19.78
N LYS A 535 -16.06 53.16 -20.87
CA LYS A 535 -16.72 52.31 -21.88
C LYS A 535 -17.19 50.97 -21.33
N THR A 536 -16.53 50.44 -20.30
CA THR A 536 -16.85 49.13 -19.70
C THR A 536 -17.72 49.26 -18.45
N SER A 537 -17.93 50.48 -17.92
CA SER A 537 -18.44 50.66 -16.56
C SER A 537 -19.85 50.13 -16.31
N ASN A 538 -20.69 50.09 -17.36
CA ASN A 538 -22.04 49.53 -17.26
C ASN A 538 -22.07 48.00 -17.01
N LYS A 539 -20.94 47.31 -17.17
CA LYS A 539 -20.79 45.87 -16.92
C LYS A 539 -20.05 45.57 -15.61
N PHE A 540 -19.60 46.60 -14.88
CA PHE A 540 -18.95 46.40 -13.60
C PHE A 540 -19.97 46.00 -12.53
N LEU A 541 -19.53 45.15 -11.62
CA LEU A 541 -20.29 44.74 -10.45
C LEU A 541 -20.09 45.76 -9.33
N ASN A 542 -21.15 46.02 -8.58
CA ASN A 542 -21.13 46.89 -7.40
C ASN A 542 -20.70 46.17 -6.11
N GLU A 543 -20.40 44.87 -6.20
CA GLU A 543 -19.87 44.05 -5.13
C GLU A 543 -18.39 44.39 -4.85
N GLU A 544 -17.97 44.22 -3.60
CA GLU A 544 -16.64 44.61 -3.15
C GLU A 544 -15.53 43.84 -3.87
N PHE A 545 -14.70 44.59 -4.62
CA PHE A 545 -13.58 44.11 -5.44
C PHE A 545 -13.96 42.97 -6.40
N ALA A 546 -15.20 42.99 -6.90
CA ALA A 546 -15.71 41.97 -7.80
C ALA A 546 -15.25 42.15 -9.27
N ASN A 547 -14.58 43.26 -9.58
CA ASN A 547 -14.03 43.54 -10.90
C ASN A 547 -12.51 43.36 -10.89
N LEU A 548 -11.96 42.86 -11.99
CA LEU A 548 -10.53 42.62 -12.21
C LEU A 548 -10.13 43.26 -13.53
N VAL A 549 -9.01 43.98 -13.53
CA VAL A 549 -8.38 44.47 -14.76
C VAL A 549 -6.97 43.93 -14.86
N CYS A 550 -6.63 43.47 -16.06
CA CYS A 550 -5.36 42.84 -16.37
C CYS A 550 -4.66 43.61 -17.50
N PHE A 551 -3.37 43.87 -17.34
CA PHE A 551 -2.53 44.56 -18.32
C PHE A 551 -1.38 43.67 -18.77
N THR A 552 -1.08 43.71 -20.07
CA THR A 552 0.12 43.11 -20.67
C THR A 552 0.39 43.75 -22.04
N THR A 553 1.24 43.16 -22.88
CA THR A 553 1.40 43.54 -24.28
C THR A 553 1.17 42.37 -25.22
N THR A 554 0.85 42.64 -26.49
CA THR A 554 0.66 41.59 -27.50
C THR A 554 1.90 40.71 -27.65
N ASN A 555 3.10 41.30 -27.61
CA ASN A 555 4.35 40.53 -27.65
C ASN A 555 4.62 39.75 -26.36
N ALA A 556 4.33 40.33 -25.19
CA ALA A 556 4.47 39.63 -23.92
C ALA A 556 3.56 38.37 -23.85
N ARG A 557 2.34 38.46 -24.41
CA ARG A 557 1.45 37.29 -24.59
C ARG A 557 2.09 36.24 -25.51
N ALA A 558 2.69 36.66 -26.63
CA ALA A 558 3.34 35.74 -27.56
C ALA A 558 4.52 34.99 -26.91
N VAL A 559 5.34 35.69 -26.12
CA VAL A 559 6.44 35.11 -25.33
C VAL A 559 5.90 34.07 -24.34
N HIS A 560 4.82 34.40 -23.62
CA HIS A 560 4.17 33.48 -22.68
C HIS A 560 3.68 32.19 -23.37
N TYR A 561 2.87 32.31 -24.43
CA TYR A 561 2.30 31.15 -25.12
C TYR A 561 3.37 30.28 -25.79
N LYS A 562 4.42 30.90 -26.37
CA LYS A 562 5.57 30.17 -26.88
C LYS A 562 6.31 29.40 -25.78
N LYS A 563 6.38 29.95 -24.56
CA LYS A 563 6.97 29.23 -23.44
C LYS A 563 6.08 28.08 -22.96
N GLN A 564 4.77 28.28 -22.88
CA GLN A 564 3.81 27.24 -22.54
C GLN A 564 3.91 26.04 -23.51
N SER A 565 4.02 26.29 -24.81
CA SER A 565 4.11 25.19 -25.80
C SER A 565 5.42 24.39 -25.73
N LEU A 566 6.50 25.00 -25.24
CA LEU A 566 7.83 24.38 -25.19
C LEU A 566 8.23 23.83 -23.82
N ASN A 567 7.48 24.11 -22.75
CA ASN A 567 7.85 23.70 -21.39
C ASN A 567 6.61 23.26 -20.58
N ALA A 568 6.51 21.95 -20.34
CA ALA A 568 5.37 21.35 -19.63
C ALA A 568 5.21 21.86 -18.18
N PHE A 569 6.30 22.08 -17.45
CA PHE A 569 6.23 22.60 -16.07
C PHE A 569 5.75 24.06 -16.04
N TYR A 570 6.22 24.88 -16.98
CA TYR A 570 5.72 26.25 -17.15
C TYR A 570 4.25 26.25 -17.58
N HIS A 571 3.84 25.35 -18.48
CA HIS A 571 2.45 25.20 -18.89
C HIS A 571 1.52 24.90 -17.70
N LEU A 572 1.93 24.01 -16.80
CA LEU A 572 1.16 23.65 -15.60
C LEU A 572 1.10 24.80 -14.59
N GLU A 573 2.23 25.45 -14.32
CA GLU A 573 2.33 26.49 -13.27
C GLU A 573 1.86 27.87 -13.72
N ALA A 574 1.81 28.13 -15.03
CA ALA A 574 1.41 29.41 -15.62
C ALA A 574 0.17 29.24 -16.51
N ILE A 575 -0.84 28.49 -16.04
CA ILE A 575 -2.08 28.24 -16.78
C ILE A 575 -2.88 29.52 -17.09
N ASN A 576 -2.76 30.53 -16.22
CA ASN A 576 -3.23 31.88 -16.47
C ASN A 576 -2.07 32.75 -16.97
N LEU A 577 -2.37 33.64 -17.92
CA LEU A 577 -1.43 34.65 -18.42
C LEU A 577 -0.85 35.49 -17.25
N PRO A 578 0.46 35.80 -17.26
CA PRO A 578 1.10 36.54 -16.19
C PRO A 578 0.83 38.04 -16.32
N PHE A 579 -0.43 38.43 -16.16
CA PHE A 579 -0.83 39.82 -16.25
C PHE A 579 -0.34 40.61 -15.05
N HIS A 580 -0.08 41.89 -15.28
CA HIS A 580 -0.01 42.89 -14.22
C HIS A 580 -1.43 43.34 -13.95
N GLU A 581 -1.95 43.08 -12.75
CA GLU A 581 -3.39 43.18 -12.51
C GLU A 581 -3.73 43.71 -11.11
N PHE A 582 -4.95 44.21 -10.99
CA PHE A 582 -5.55 44.57 -9.71
C PHE A 582 -7.06 44.41 -9.76
N ARG A 583 -7.65 44.17 -8.58
CA ARG A 583 -9.09 44.20 -8.39
C ARG A 583 -9.56 45.56 -7.97
N PHE A 584 -10.77 45.93 -8.36
CA PHE A 584 -11.27 47.26 -8.08
C PHE A 584 -12.77 47.34 -7.79
N ASN A 585 -13.10 48.34 -6.99
CA ASN A 585 -14.42 48.95 -6.94
C ASN A 585 -14.44 50.15 -7.88
N TYR A 586 -15.55 50.38 -8.57
CA TYR A 586 -15.72 51.55 -9.43
C TYR A 586 -16.96 52.32 -8.98
N LYS A 587 -16.74 53.35 -8.16
CA LYS A 587 -17.79 54.13 -7.53
C LYS A 587 -18.06 55.41 -8.34
N GLU A 588 -19.26 55.97 -8.16
CA GLU A 588 -19.61 57.27 -8.73
C GLU A 588 -18.71 58.39 -8.21
#